data_AF-A0AAV4CFD6-F1
#
_entry.id   AF-A0AAV4CFD6-F1
#
_cell.length_a   1.000
_cell.length_b   1.000
_cell.length_c   1.000
_cell.angle_alpha   90.00
_cell.angle_beta   90.00
_cell.angle_gamma   90.00
#
_symmetry.space_group_name_H-M   'P 1'
#
loop_
_entity.id
_entity.type
_entity.pdbx_description
1 polymer ?
#
loop_
_entity_poly.entity_id
_entity_poly.type
_entity_poly.pdbx_seq_one_letter_code
_entity_poly.pdbx_strand_id
1 'polypeptide(L)'
;MEEEAERFRKNGKDKPSEKLEKDMEIERLDEKRKTLKKKGGKATAEKIEYTELNKLVEKKRRARQRRKRKEEIENIIVNGRGPKEAYKGGARKKIS
;
A
#
# COMPACT_ATOMS: atom_id res chain seq x y z
N MET A 1 0.50 -30.53 -15.35
CA MET A 1 0.09 -29.11 -15.21
C MET A 1 -1.27 -28.92 -14.53
N GLU A 2 -2.14 -29.94 -14.48
CA GLU A 2 -3.40 -29.85 -13.70
C GLU A 2 -3.24 -30.18 -12.20
N GLU A 3 -2.19 -30.90 -11.80
CA GLU A 3 -1.97 -31.31 -10.39
C GLU A 3 -1.47 -30.17 -9.47
N GLU A 4 -0.94 -29.07 -10.01
CA GLU A 4 -0.54 -27.91 -9.19
C GLU A 4 -1.74 -27.00 -8.83
N ALA A 5 -2.75 -26.95 -9.71
CA ALA A 5 -3.97 -26.17 -9.47
C ALA A 5 -4.88 -26.82 -8.41
N GLU A 6 -4.80 -28.14 -8.24
CA GLU A 6 -5.56 -28.86 -7.21
C GLU A 6 -4.92 -28.79 -5.82
N ARG A 7 -3.58 -28.67 -5.72
CA ARG A 7 -2.93 -28.41 -4.42
C ARG A 7 -3.31 -27.04 -3.83
N PHE A 8 -3.55 -26.05 -4.69
CA PHE A 8 -4.00 -24.72 -4.26
C PHE A 8 -5.48 -24.69 -3.79
N ARG A 9 -6.34 -25.56 -4.33
CA ARG A 9 -7.76 -25.65 -3.90
C ARG A 9 -7.94 -26.47 -2.62
N LYS A 10 -7.03 -27.39 -2.31
CA LYS A 10 -7.11 -28.29 -1.15
C LYS A 10 -6.67 -27.64 0.18
N ASN A 11 -5.97 -26.51 0.13
CA ASN A 11 -5.69 -25.68 1.30
C ASN A 11 -6.80 -24.62 1.47
N GLY A 12 -7.97 -25.07 1.91
CA GLY A 12 -9.04 -24.15 2.27
C GLY A 12 -8.62 -23.14 3.34
N LYS A 13 -9.03 -21.89 3.14
CA LYS A 13 -9.12 -20.79 4.12
C LYS A 13 -7.85 -19.96 4.40
N ASP A 14 -7.13 -19.52 3.38
CA ASP A 14 -6.31 -18.33 3.54
C ASP A 14 -7.22 -17.10 3.52
N LYS A 15 -7.76 -16.74 4.70
CA LYS A 15 -8.20 -15.36 4.89
C LYS A 15 -6.98 -14.49 4.58
N PRO A 16 -7.11 -13.48 3.70
CA PRO A 16 -6.01 -12.60 3.42
C PRO A 16 -5.48 -12.08 4.75
N SER A 17 -4.15 -12.04 4.91
CA SER A 17 -3.56 -11.53 6.15
C SER A 17 -4.16 -10.15 6.46
N GLU A 18 -4.32 -9.81 7.74
CA GLU A 18 -4.91 -8.52 8.14
C GLU A 18 -4.21 -7.31 7.46
N LYS A 19 -2.92 -7.47 7.11
CA LYS A 19 -2.14 -6.51 6.31
C LYS A 19 -2.63 -6.42 4.86
N LEU A 20 -2.85 -7.57 4.20
CA LEU A 20 -3.35 -7.65 2.84
C LEU A 20 -4.80 -7.14 2.73
N GLU A 21 -5.65 -7.45 3.71
CA GLU A 21 -7.02 -6.92 3.79
C GLU A 21 -7.03 -5.38 3.83
N LYS A 22 -6.19 -4.78 4.69
CA LYS A 22 -6.06 -3.31 4.79
C LYS A 22 -5.53 -2.68 3.50
N ASP A 23 -4.62 -3.36 2.79
CA ASP A 23 -4.08 -2.86 1.53
C ASP A 23 -5.12 -2.92 0.40
N MET A 24 -5.87 -4.03 0.28
CA MET A 24 -7.00 -4.14 -0.65
C MET A 24 -8.10 -3.11 -0.36
N GLU A 25 -8.36 -2.82 0.92
CA GLU A 25 -9.35 -1.82 1.31
C GLU A 25 -8.95 -0.42 0.82
N ILE A 26 -7.66 -0.07 0.88
CA ILE A 26 -7.14 1.21 0.34
C ILE A 26 -7.36 1.28 -1.18
N GLU A 27 -7.11 0.18 -1.89
CA GLU A 27 -7.30 0.11 -3.35
C GLU A 27 -8.77 0.30 -3.73
N ARG A 28 -9.69 -0.41 -3.07
CA ARG A 28 -11.13 -0.25 -3.27
C ARG A 28 -11.61 1.18 -3.03
N LEU A 29 -11.11 1.83 -1.97
CA LEU A 29 -11.43 3.23 -1.68
C LEU A 29 -10.83 4.19 -2.73
N ASP A 30 -9.62 3.89 -3.23
CA ASP A 30 -8.97 4.68 -4.27
C ASP A 30 -9.70 4.57 -5.62
N GLU A 31 -10.23 3.39 -5.95
CA GLU A 31 -11.08 3.16 -7.12
C GLU A 31 -12.39 3.96 -7.02
N LYS A 32 -13.09 3.89 -5.89
CA LYS A 32 -14.30 4.72 -5.64
C LYS A 32 -14.00 6.21 -5.77
N ARG A 33 -12.86 6.66 -5.22
CA ARG A 33 -12.42 8.06 -5.37
C ARG A 33 -12.17 8.41 -6.84
N LYS A 34 -11.53 7.52 -7.61
CA LYS A 34 -11.26 7.73 -9.05
C LYS A 34 -12.54 7.77 -9.88
N THR A 35 -13.53 6.92 -9.58
CA THR A 35 -14.82 6.93 -10.29
C THR A 35 -15.58 8.24 -10.03
N LEU A 36 -15.64 8.69 -8.78
CA LEU A 36 -16.23 10.00 -8.42
C LEU A 36 -15.50 11.16 -9.11
N LYS A 37 -14.16 11.14 -9.17
CA LYS A 37 -13.38 12.14 -9.90
C LYS A 37 -13.73 12.17 -11.39
N LYS A 38 -13.84 10.99 -12.02
CA LYS A 38 -14.20 10.87 -13.45
C LYS A 38 -15.62 11.36 -13.75
N LYS A 39 -16.57 11.16 -12.83
CA LYS A 39 -17.94 11.69 -12.95
C LYS A 39 -18.00 13.23 -12.90
N GLY A 40 -16.92 13.90 -12.49
CA GLY A 40 -16.80 15.36 -12.53
C GLY A 40 -17.55 16.08 -11.41
N GLY A 41 -18.06 15.36 -10.40
CA GLY A 41 -18.73 15.91 -9.22
C GLY A 41 -19.79 16.96 -9.58
N LYS A 42 -20.77 16.60 -10.41
CA LYS A 42 -21.79 17.55 -10.86
C LYS A 42 -22.76 17.90 -9.73
N ALA A 43 -22.99 16.97 -8.79
CA ALA A 43 -23.83 17.20 -7.61
C ALA A 43 -22.99 17.55 -6.37
N THR A 44 -23.51 18.45 -5.52
CA THR A 44 -22.86 18.88 -4.26
C THR A 44 -22.56 17.71 -3.32
N ALA A 45 -23.47 16.72 -3.25
CA ALA A 45 -23.28 15.51 -2.46
C ALA A 45 -22.07 14.68 -2.93
N GLU A 46 -21.90 14.51 -4.25
CA GLU A 46 -20.77 13.76 -4.82
C GLU A 46 -19.43 14.47 -4.58
N LYS A 47 -19.43 15.81 -4.55
CA LYS A 47 -18.22 16.59 -4.20
C LYS A 47 -17.81 16.36 -2.75
N ILE A 48 -18.78 16.40 -1.82
CA ILE A 48 -18.54 16.14 -0.39
C ILE A 48 -18.01 14.73 -0.21
N GLU A 49 -18.68 13.73 -0.80
CA GLU A 49 -18.27 12.32 -0.76
C GLU A 49 -16.85 12.13 -1.29
N TYR A 50 -16.52 12.73 -2.44
CA TYR A 50 -15.17 12.70 -3.00
C TYR A 50 -14.14 13.28 -2.02
N THR A 51 -14.43 14.42 -1.40
CA THR A 51 -13.48 15.05 -0.46
C THR A 51 -13.25 14.22 0.80
N GLU A 52 -14.29 13.60 1.34
CA GLU A 52 -14.19 12.72 2.49
C GLU A 52 -13.41 11.45 2.17
N LEU A 53 -13.72 10.81 1.04
CA LEU A 53 -12.99 9.65 0.54
C LEU A 53 -11.52 9.98 0.28
N ASN A 54 -11.21 11.15 -0.27
CA ASN A 54 -9.83 11.56 -0.48
C ASN A 54 -9.05 11.68 0.84
N LYS A 55 -9.63 12.33 1.86
CA LYS A 55 -9.03 12.43 3.20
C LYS A 55 -8.82 11.04 3.82
N LEU A 56 -9.80 10.13 3.68
CA LEU A 56 -9.72 8.78 4.21
C LEU A 56 -8.61 7.96 3.54
N VAL A 57 -8.55 7.95 2.20
CA VAL A 57 -7.51 7.25 1.44
C VAL A 57 -6.13 7.76 1.81
N GLU A 58 -5.96 9.07 1.93
CA GLU A 58 -4.68 9.68 2.30
C GLU A 58 -4.25 9.29 3.72
N LYS A 59 -5.18 9.32 4.69
CA LYS A 59 -4.92 8.87 6.06
C LYS A 59 -4.46 7.40 6.10
N LYS A 60 -5.13 6.52 5.35
CA LYS A 60 -4.76 5.10 5.29
C LYS A 60 -3.41 4.88 4.59
N ARG A 61 -3.10 5.63 3.52
CA ARG A 61 -1.78 5.60 2.86
C ARG A 61 -0.65 6.02 3.81
N ARG A 62 -0.85 7.11 4.55
CA ARG A 62 0.13 7.56 5.56
C ARG A 62 0.34 6.50 6.64
N ALA A 63 -0.72 5.85 7.12
CA ALA A 63 -0.62 4.76 8.08
C ALA A 63 0.16 3.55 7.52
N ARG A 64 -0.07 3.17 6.25
CA ARG A 64 0.70 2.12 5.55
C ARG A 64 2.19 2.47 5.46
N GLN A 65 2.52 3.70 5.07
CA GLN A 65 3.91 4.16 5.00
C GLN A 65 4.59 4.19 6.36
N ARG A 66 3.89 4.62 7.43
CA ARG A 66 4.42 4.57 8.80
C ARG A 66 4.74 3.14 9.23
N ARG A 67 3.86 2.20 8.91
CA ARG A 67 4.09 0.77 9.19
C ARG A 67 5.31 0.22 8.44
N LYS A 68 5.43 0.50 7.14
CA LYS A 68 6.61 0.11 6.35
C LYS A 68 7.91 0.67 6.92
N ARG A 69 7.93 1.97 7.27
CA ARG A 69 9.09 2.60 7.92
C ARG A 69 9.42 1.96 9.27
N LYS A 70 8.41 1.59 10.06
CA LYS A 70 8.61 0.89 11.32
C LYS A 70 9.22 -0.50 11.10
N GLU A 71 8.68 -1.28 10.16
CA GLU A 71 9.22 -2.59 9.77
C GLU A 71 10.68 -2.48 9.26
N GLU A 72 10.99 -1.45 8.46
CA GLU A 72 12.35 -1.17 8.00
C GLU A 72 13.29 -0.85 9.17
N ILE A 73 12.87 -0.03 10.12
CA ILE A 73 13.65 0.31 11.33
C ILE A 73 13.87 -0.93 12.22
N GLU A 74 12.82 -1.73 12.45
CA GLU A 74 12.94 -2.97 13.23
C GLU A 74 13.91 -3.95 12.56
N ASN A 75 13.84 -4.10 11.24
CA ASN A 75 14.79 -4.93 10.49
C ASN A 75 16.23 -4.41 10.61
N ILE A 76 16.44 -3.09 10.59
CA ILE A 76 17.75 -2.46 10.82
C ILE A 76 18.26 -2.78 12.23
N ILE A 77 17.41 -2.66 13.26
CA ILE A 77 17.78 -2.90 14.66
C ILE A 77 18.11 -4.39 14.88
N VAL A 78 17.26 -5.30 14.40
CA VAL A 78 17.39 -6.75 14.61
C VAL A 78 18.57 -7.33 13.84
N ASN A 79 18.76 -6.94 12.58
CA ASN A 79 19.78 -7.54 11.71
C ASN A 79 21.06 -6.70 11.58
N GLY A 80 21.16 -5.55 12.27
CA GLY A 80 22.33 -4.67 12.26
C GLY A 80 22.65 -4.02 10.90
N ARG A 81 21.86 -4.27 9.85
CA ARG A 81 22.05 -3.69 8.52
C ARG A 81 21.34 -2.35 8.43
N GLY A 82 22.03 -1.30 8.87
CA GLY A 82 21.59 0.08 8.66
C GLY A 82 21.51 0.48 7.19
N PRO A 83 20.95 1.67 6.88
CA PRO A 83 20.75 2.17 5.52
C PRO A 83 22.04 2.35 4.69
N LYS A 84 23.22 2.10 5.26
CA LYS A 84 24.50 2.08 4.54
C LYS A 84 24.56 1.02 3.42
N GLU A 85 23.80 -0.09 3.51
CA GLU A 85 23.70 -1.03 2.38
C GLU A 85 22.67 -0.61 1.34
N ALA A 86 21.59 0.09 1.73
CA ALA A 86 20.59 0.63 0.81
C ALA A 86 21.15 1.77 -0.06
N TYR A 87 22.18 2.47 0.41
CA TYR A 87 22.88 3.55 -0.31
C TYR A 87 24.13 3.05 -1.07
N LYS A 88 24.20 1.80 -1.52
CA LYS A 88 25.26 1.33 -2.44
C LYS A 88 25.07 1.77 -3.91
N GLY A 89 24.08 2.61 -4.21
CA GLY A 89 23.86 3.22 -5.55
C GLY A 89 24.29 4.68 -5.69
N GLY A 90 24.88 5.30 -4.66
CA GLY A 90 25.18 6.74 -4.62
C GLY A 90 26.67 7.10 -4.71
N ALA A 91 27.50 6.24 -5.29
CA ALA A 91 28.94 6.50 -5.37
C ALA A 91 29.26 7.67 -6.32
N ARG A 92 29.62 8.81 -5.70
CA ARG A 92 30.48 9.90 -6.21
C ARG A 92 30.16 10.45 -7.61
N LYS A 93 29.18 11.37 -7.72
CA LYS A 93 29.33 12.48 -8.67
C LYS A 93 30.41 13.42 -8.12
N LYS A 94 31.61 13.38 -8.70
CA LYS A 94 32.56 14.49 -8.55
C LYS A 94 31.91 15.71 -9.23
N ILE A 95 31.77 16.81 -8.50
CA ILE A 95 31.44 18.10 -9.09
C ILE A 95 32.72 18.54 -9.81
N SER A 96 32.66 18.60 -11.14
CA SER A 96 33.69 19.22 -11.99
C SER A 96 33.53 20.73 -11.99
#